data_AF-A0A948F4U2-F1
#
_entry.id   AF-A0A948F4U2-F1
#
_cell.length_a   1.000
_cell.length_b   1.000
_cell.length_c   1.000
_cell.angle_alpha   90.00
_cell.angle_beta   90.00
_cell.angle_gamma   90.00
#
_symmetry.space_group_name_H-M   'P 1'
#
loop_
_entity.id
_entity.type
_entity.pdbx_description
1 polymer ?
#
loop_
_entity_poly.entity_id
_entity_poly.type
_entity_poly.pdbx_seq_one_letter_code
_entity_poly.pdbx_strand_id
1 'polypeptide(L)'
;MKKLPPIRSPVQPARPEQQLLQWMREWTVDLALREEPEALSAEDRAVPEAEPPGLAPGQVRLLFPLSGGSRSRLCYLAVLQEVRPGYFLAAPFGRFSTPATPGEWRSPRTEPPLRIVCLWNARVMPGALLSQSWLVDELTDGEQAHARSVYEACKGRRPVPAELAAVVGPPLCHPLDPRHDYMDEERAWMDAVISSSLHGAQGHLTFPAVSHESLPLAAEPGKPYRTPGKKKGRKGRP
;
A
#
# COMPACT_ATOMS: atom_id res chain seq x y z
N MET A 1 36.16 24.63 -48.84
CA MET A 1 35.18 24.86 -47.76
C MET A 1 35.68 24.14 -46.50
N LYS A 2 36.01 24.88 -45.43
CA LYS A 2 36.50 24.29 -44.17
C LYS A 2 35.31 23.60 -43.47
N LYS A 3 35.38 22.29 -43.26
CA LYS A 3 34.39 21.54 -42.48
C LYS A 3 34.39 22.09 -41.05
N LEU A 4 33.24 22.59 -40.60
CA LEU A 4 33.06 22.98 -39.20
C LEU A 4 33.28 21.74 -38.31
N PRO A 5 33.97 21.87 -37.17
CA PRO A 5 34.16 20.76 -36.25
C PRO A 5 32.78 20.30 -35.73
N PRO A 6 32.60 18.98 -35.54
CA PRO A 6 31.34 18.46 -35.00
C PRO A 6 31.11 19.06 -33.60
N ILE A 7 30.01 19.79 -33.46
CA ILE A 7 29.51 20.23 -32.17
C ILE A 7 29.17 18.94 -31.40
N ARG A 8 29.93 18.66 -30.34
CA ARG A 8 29.58 17.57 -29.41
C ARG A 8 28.22 17.94 -28.80
N SER A 9 27.18 17.19 -29.14
CA SER A 9 25.92 17.25 -28.41
C SER A 9 26.22 17.05 -26.92
N PRO A 10 25.60 17.83 -26.01
CA PRO A 10 25.77 17.60 -24.59
C PRO A 10 25.37 16.16 -24.25
N VAL A 11 26.23 15.48 -23.50
CA VAL A 11 25.97 14.15 -22.93
C VAL A 11 24.63 14.22 -22.19
N GLN A 12 23.64 13.43 -22.61
CA GLN A 12 22.35 13.35 -21.92
C GLN A 12 22.57 12.94 -20.44
N PRO A 13 22.37 13.82 -19.44
CA PRO A 13 22.35 13.41 -18.05
C PRO A 13 20.90 13.08 -17.69
N ALA A 14 20.34 11.97 -18.17
CA ALA A 14 18.89 11.97 -18.47
C ALA A 14 18.02 10.89 -17.83
N ARG A 15 18.44 10.17 -16.77
CA ARG A 15 17.50 9.27 -16.04
C ARG A 15 17.38 9.55 -14.53
N PRO A 16 18.47 9.63 -13.74
CA PRO A 16 18.35 9.72 -12.28
C PRO A 16 17.74 11.05 -11.80
N GLU A 17 18.19 12.18 -12.36
CA GLU A 17 17.69 13.51 -11.98
C GLU A 17 16.22 13.70 -12.36
N GLN A 18 15.82 13.23 -13.55
CA GLN A 18 14.42 13.29 -13.99
C GLN A 18 13.52 12.41 -13.14
N GLN A 19 13.97 11.20 -12.76
CA GLN A 19 13.25 10.35 -11.82
C GLN A 19 13.09 11.02 -10.46
N LEU A 20 14.16 11.63 -9.93
CA LEU A 20 14.10 12.34 -8.66
C LEU A 20 13.15 13.53 -8.72
N LEU A 21 13.23 14.36 -9.77
CA LEU A 21 12.33 15.50 -9.96
C LEU A 21 10.87 15.06 -10.10
N GLN A 22 10.62 13.97 -10.82
CA GLN A 22 9.28 13.38 -10.95
C GLN A 22 8.76 12.92 -9.59
N TRP A 23 9.56 12.18 -8.83
CA TRP A 23 9.21 11.76 -7.48
C TRP A 23 8.95 12.95 -6.54
N MET A 24 9.80 13.99 -6.57
CA MET A 24 9.62 15.20 -5.75
C MET A 24 8.29 15.91 -6.05
N ARG A 25 7.85 15.92 -7.31
CA ARG A 25 6.52 16.46 -7.68
C ARG A 25 5.41 15.62 -7.09
N GLU A 26 5.49 14.30 -7.20
CA GLU A 26 4.50 13.38 -6.60
C GLU A 26 4.46 13.55 -5.08
N TRP A 27 5.62 13.65 -4.43
CA TRP A 27 5.76 13.88 -3.00
C TRP A 27 5.10 15.19 -2.55
N THR A 28 5.36 16.27 -3.29
CA THR A 28 4.77 17.59 -3.00
C THR A 28 3.25 17.56 -3.12
N VAL A 29 2.72 16.89 -4.15
CA VAL A 29 1.27 16.74 -4.34
C VAL A 29 0.66 15.89 -3.24
N ASP A 30 1.30 14.76 -2.88
CA ASP A 30 0.84 13.91 -1.77
C ASP A 30 0.77 14.70 -0.47
N LEU A 31 1.83 15.44 -0.11
CA LEU A 31 1.84 16.29 1.08
C LEU A 31 0.72 17.34 1.06
N ALA A 32 0.46 17.95 -0.10
CA ALA A 32 -0.57 18.98 -0.25
C ALA A 32 -2.01 18.42 -0.17
N LEU A 33 -2.22 17.15 -0.51
CA LEU A 33 -3.52 16.48 -0.50
C LEU A 33 -3.83 15.74 0.80
N ARG A 34 -2.90 15.70 1.77
CA ARG A 34 -3.16 15.08 3.07
C ARG A 34 -4.22 15.87 3.83
N GLU A 35 -5.43 15.32 3.87
CA GLU A 35 -6.45 15.72 4.83
C GLU A 35 -6.16 15.07 6.18
N GLU A 36 -6.47 15.76 7.27
CA GLU A 36 -6.44 15.18 8.62
C GLU A 36 -7.40 13.97 8.64
N PRO A 37 -6.95 12.79 9.09
CA PRO A 37 -7.78 11.59 9.00
C PRO A 37 -9.04 11.76 9.85
N GLU A 38 -10.20 11.87 9.20
CA GLU A 38 -11.47 11.75 9.90
C GLU A 38 -11.57 10.36 10.54
N ALA A 39 -11.95 10.33 11.81
CA ALA A 39 -12.13 9.09 12.55
C ALA A 39 -13.32 8.31 11.99
N LEU A 40 -13.07 7.45 11.00
CA LEU A 40 -14.09 6.54 10.48
C LEU A 40 -14.52 5.57 11.60
N SER A 41 -15.82 5.33 11.72
CA SER A 41 -16.38 4.37 12.70
C SER A 41 -15.79 2.96 12.50
N ALA A 42 -15.67 2.20 13.59
CA ALA A 42 -15.11 0.85 13.59
C ALA A 42 -16.06 -0.22 13.05
N GLU A 43 -17.29 0.15 12.70
CA GLU A 43 -18.44 -0.76 12.72
C GLU A 43 -18.67 -1.60 11.47
N ASP A 44 -18.07 -1.29 10.31
CA ASP A 44 -18.24 -2.12 9.11
C ASP A 44 -16.97 -2.91 8.79
N ARG A 45 -16.89 -4.13 9.33
CA ARG A 45 -15.87 -5.13 8.96
C ARG A 45 -16.54 -6.29 8.24
N ALA A 46 -16.45 -6.32 6.92
CA ALA A 46 -16.67 -7.56 6.17
C ALA A 46 -15.34 -8.34 6.15
N VAL A 47 -15.20 -9.32 7.04
CA VAL A 47 -14.17 -10.37 6.89
C VAL A 47 -14.65 -11.31 5.79
N PRO A 48 -13.81 -11.75 4.84
CA PRO A 48 -14.24 -12.70 3.83
C PRO A 48 -14.61 -14.01 4.50
N GLU A 49 -15.72 -14.58 4.05
CA GLU A 49 -16.18 -15.90 4.48
C GLU A 49 -15.43 -17.03 3.74
N ALA A 50 -14.74 -16.71 2.65
CA ALA A 50 -13.98 -17.67 1.86
C ALA A 50 -12.65 -18.03 2.53
N GLU A 51 -12.35 -19.32 2.60
CA GLU A 51 -11.06 -19.83 3.02
C GLU A 51 -9.96 -19.27 2.10
N PRO A 52 -9.01 -18.47 2.62
CA PRO A 52 -8.03 -17.82 1.78
C PRO A 52 -7.13 -18.87 1.13
N PRO A 53 -6.76 -18.70 -0.17
CA PRO A 53 -5.83 -19.61 -0.81
C PRO A 53 -4.51 -19.66 -0.04
N GLY A 54 -3.91 -20.86 -0.01
CA GLY A 54 -2.63 -21.11 0.66
C GLY A 54 -1.57 -20.05 0.33
N LEU A 55 -0.82 -19.65 1.36
CA LEU A 55 0.19 -18.60 1.23
C LEU A 55 1.45 -19.17 0.58
N ALA A 56 1.95 -18.49 -0.45
CA ALA A 56 3.13 -18.91 -1.19
C ALA A 56 3.98 -17.70 -1.63
N PRO A 57 5.32 -17.87 -1.75
CA PRO A 57 6.17 -16.90 -2.43
C PRO A 57 5.66 -16.59 -3.84
N GLY A 58 5.86 -15.35 -4.26
CA GLY A 58 5.36 -14.81 -5.53
C GLY A 58 3.99 -14.17 -5.42
N GLN A 59 3.17 -14.50 -4.43
CA GLN A 59 1.83 -13.93 -4.34
C GLN A 59 1.84 -12.42 -4.02
N VAL A 60 0.94 -11.68 -4.66
CA VAL A 60 0.60 -10.30 -4.33
C VAL A 60 -0.71 -10.30 -3.55
N ARG A 61 -0.66 -9.74 -2.33
CA ARG A 61 -1.72 -9.83 -1.33
C ARG A 61 -2.17 -8.44 -0.93
N LEU A 62 -3.49 -8.20 -0.90
CA LEU A 62 -4.08 -6.99 -0.33
C LEU A 62 -4.52 -7.28 1.09
N LEU A 63 -3.84 -6.71 2.08
CA LEU A 63 -4.25 -6.85 3.47
C LEU A 63 -5.64 -6.23 3.68
N PHE A 64 -6.44 -6.85 4.54
CA PHE A 64 -7.66 -6.19 5.02
C PHE A 64 -7.27 -4.86 5.68
N PRO A 65 -8.09 -3.81 5.51
CA PRO A 65 -7.94 -2.60 6.31
C PRO A 65 -8.21 -2.94 7.77
N LEU A 66 -7.16 -3.31 8.50
CA LEU A 66 -7.22 -3.59 9.91
C LEU A 66 -7.36 -2.26 10.67
N SER A 67 -8.01 -2.28 11.83
CA SER A 67 -8.25 -1.07 12.64
C SER A 67 -6.99 -0.20 12.82
N GLY A 68 -7.16 1.12 12.86
CA GLY A 68 -6.07 2.08 13.09
C GLY A 68 -5.36 2.53 11.81
N GLY A 69 -4.03 2.69 11.86
CA GLY A 69 -3.21 3.32 10.80
C GLY A 69 -3.25 2.66 9.42
N SER A 70 -3.78 1.44 9.30
CA SER A 70 -4.02 0.78 8.00
C SER A 70 -5.24 1.34 7.24
N ARG A 71 -6.04 2.23 7.84
CA ARG A 71 -7.22 2.83 7.18
C ARG A 71 -6.92 3.97 6.24
N SER A 72 -5.78 4.64 6.41
CA SER A 72 -5.41 5.78 5.57
C SER A 72 -5.07 5.36 4.13
N ARG A 73 -4.72 4.09 3.90
CA ARG A 73 -4.42 3.55 2.57
C ARG A 73 -4.50 2.03 2.49
N LEU A 74 -4.82 1.53 1.30
CA LEU A 74 -4.73 0.11 0.97
C LEU A 74 -3.28 -0.39 1.10
N CYS A 75 -3.09 -1.59 1.64
CA CYS A 75 -1.77 -2.20 1.83
C CYS A 75 -1.63 -3.44 0.94
N TYR A 76 -0.99 -3.27 -0.22
CA TYR A 76 -0.59 -4.37 -1.08
C TYR A 76 0.81 -4.84 -0.69
N LEU A 77 1.01 -6.16 -0.65
CA LEU A 77 2.27 -6.81 -0.28
C LEU A 77 2.67 -7.81 -1.35
N ALA A 78 3.94 -7.81 -1.74
CA ALA A 78 4.56 -8.91 -2.47
C ALA A 78 5.17 -9.91 -1.46
N VAL A 79 4.73 -11.17 -1.47
CA VAL A 79 5.29 -12.24 -0.65
C VAL A 79 6.54 -12.77 -1.34
N LEU A 80 7.71 -12.55 -0.77
CA LEU A 80 8.99 -12.80 -1.44
C LEU A 80 9.56 -14.19 -1.19
N GLN A 81 9.45 -14.68 0.06
CA GLN A 81 9.93 -16.00 0.46
C GLN A 81 9.38 -16.39 1.83
N GLU A 82 9.26 -17.69 2.09
CA GLU A 82 9.14 -18.20 3.45
C GLU A 82 10.54 -18.25 4.08
N VAL A 83 10.74 -17.55 5.21
CA VAL A 83 12.04 -17.48 5.89
C VAL A 83 12.21 -18.56 6.96
N ARG A 84 11.09 -19.07 7.48
CA ARG A 84 10.97 -20.23 8.39
C ARG A 84 9.50 -20.67 8.40
N PRO A 85 9.18 -21.89 8.86
CA PRO A 85 7.80 -22.39 8.84
C PRO A 85 6.79 -21.39 9.41
N GLY A 86 5.84 -20.96 8.58
CA GLY A 86 4.78 -20.02 8.94
C GLY A 86 5.19 -18.56 9.06
N TYR A 87 6.38 -18.17 8.60
CA TYR A 87 6.83 -16.77 8.56
C TYR A 87 7.41 -16.42 7.20
N PHE A 88 6.97 -15.30 6.66
CA PHE A 88 7.26 -14.89 5.30
C PHE A 88 7.91 -13.52 5.28
N LEU A 89 8.90 -13.33 4.40
CA LEU A 89 9.39 -12.02 4.03
C LEU A 89 8.43 -11.44 2.99
N ALA A 90 7.85 -10.28 3.29
CA ALA A 90 6.97 -9.56 2.37
C ALA A 90 7.42 -8.09 2.25
N ALA A 91 7.21 -7.49 1.07
CA ALA A 91 7.50 -6.09 0.82
C ALA A 91 6.24 -5.34 0.38
N PRO A 92 5.99 -4.14 0.93
CA PRO A 92 4.83 -3.36 0.52
C PRO A 92 5.03 -2.75 -0.86
N PHE A 93 3.93 -2.54 -1.56
CA PHE A 93 3.91 -1.64 -2.70
C PHE A 93 3.79 -0.18 -2.22
N GLY A 94 4.53 0.71 -2.87
CA GLY A 94 4.50 2.14 -2.61
C GLY A 94 3.35 2.84 -3.34
N ARG A 95 2.97 4.03 -2.84
CA ARG A 95 1.91 4.87 -3.42
C ARG A 95 2.33 5.68 -4.66
N PHE A 96 3.64 5.75 -4.93
CA PHE A 96 4.18 6.57 -6.02
C PHE A 96 4.37 5.77 -7.31
N SER A 97 4.48 6.48 -8.42
CA SER A 97 4.67 5.90 -9.75
C SER A 97 6.15 5.79 -10.16
N THR A 98 7.02 6.46 -9.42
CA THR A 98 8.46 6.55 -9.68
C THR A 98 9.22 6.01 -8.48
N PRO A 99 10.15 5.06 -8.68
CA PRO A 99 10.96 4.55 -7.59
C PRO A 99 11.89 5.67 -7.10
N ALA A 100 11.80 5.98 -5.82
CA ALA A 100 12.47 7.08 -5.16
C ALA A 100 13.83 6.68 -4.61
N THR A 101 13.95 5.44 -4.14
CA THR A 101 15.11 4.96 -3.38
C THR A 101 15.75 3.72 -4.05
N PRO A 102 17.02 3.41 -3.75
CA PRO A 102 17.71 2.25 -4.35
C PRO A 102 17.06 0.89 -4.07
N GLY A 103 16.27 0.81 -3.00
CA GLY A 103 15.53 -0.40 -2.66
C GLY A 103 14.07 -0.39 -3.13
N GLU A 104 13.69 0.55 -3.99
CA GLU A 104 12.41 0.52 -4.69
C GLU A 104 12.60 -0.01 -6.10
N TRP A 105 11.73 -0.93 -6.50
CA TRP A 105 11.74 -1.55 -7.81
C TRP A 105 10.41 -1.26 -8.53
N ARG A 106 10.48 -0.74 -9.75
CA ARG A 106 9.33 -0.60 -10.63
C ARG A 106 8.99 -1.95 -11.24
N SER A 107 7.87 -2.51 -10.81
CA SER A 107 7.30 -3.72 -11.39
C SER A 107 6.78 -3.46 -12.82
N PRO A 108 6.54 -4.52 -13.61
CA PRO A 108 5.90 -4.39 -14.94
C PRO A 108 4.45 -3.92 -14.92
N ARG A 109 3.81 -3.88 -13.74
CA ARG A 109 2.38 -3.57 -13.58
C ARG A 109 2.10 -2.10 -13.86
N THR A 110 0.90 -1.81 -14.34
CA THR A 110 0.48 -0.46 -14.73
C THR A 110 -0.49 0.18 -13.74
N GLU A 111 -1.09 -0.63 -12.88
CA GLU A 111 -2.03 -0.26 -11.85
C GLU A 111 -1.31 0.60 -10.80
N PRO A 112 -1.74 1.83 -10.53
CA PRO A 112 -1.05 2.75 -9.62
C PRO A 112 -0.57 2.12 -8.29
N PRO A 113 -1.38 1.34 -7.54
CA PRO A 113 -0.94 0.79 -6.26
C PRO A 113 0.02 -0.41 -6.38
N LEU A 114 0.28 -0.92 -7.59
CA LEU A 114 1.15 -2.08 -7.82
C LEU A 114 2.42 -1.76 -8.62
N ARG A 115 2.67 -0.47 -8.90
CA ARG A 115 3.81 -0.06 -9.73
C ARG A 115 5.16 -0.23 -9.05
N ILE A 116 5.27 0.15 -7.78
CA ILE A 116 6.56 0.22 -7.08
C ILE A 116 6.56 -0.74 -5.90
N VAL A 117 7.51 -1.66 -5.84
CA VAL A 117 7.73 -2.54 -4.69
C VAL A 117 8.83 -1.93 -3.82
N CYS A 118 8.52 -1.61 -2.56
CA CYS A 118 9.43 -0.99 -1.60
C CYS A 118 10.21 -2.06 -0.83
N LEU A 119 11.17 -2.70 -1.49
CA LEU A 119 11.97 -3.82 -0.95
C LEU A 119 12.88 -3.39 0.20
N TRP A 120 13.30 -2.13 0.26
CA TRP A 120 13.98 -1.57 1.44
C TRP A 120 13.10 -1.65 2.71
N ASN A 121 11.77 -1.63 2.54
CA ASN A 121 10.78 -1.69 3.61
C ASN A 121 10.20 -3.10 3.81
N ALA A 122 10.87 -4.15 3.31
CA ALA A 122 10.44 -5.53 3.52
C ALA A 122 10.43 -5.90 5.02
N ARG A 123 9.51 -6.77 5.42
CA ARG A 123 9.29 -7.24 6.80
C ARG A 123 9.06 -8.74 6.84
N VAL A 124 9.51 -9.37 7.93
CA VAL A 124 9.13 -10.74 8.25
C VAL A 124 7.79 -10.70 8.96
N MET A 125 6.79 -11.38 8.41
CA MET A 125 5.41 -11.37 8.88
C MET A 125 4.92 -12.80 9.16
N PRO A 126 4.07 -13.02 10.18
CA PRO A 126 3.43 -14.31 10.38
C PRO A 126 2.52 -14.66 9.20
N GLY A 127 2.53 -15.93 8.77
CA GLY A 127 1.63 -16.43 7.74
C GLY A 127 0.16 -16.23 8.12
N ALA A 128 -0.19 -16.38 9.39
CA ALA A 128 -1.55 -16.14 9.89
C ALA A 128 -2.06 -14.71 9.62
N LEU A 129 -1.17 -13.71 9.64
CA LEU A 129 -1.52 -12.34 9.26
C LEU A 129 -1.71 -12.23 7.74
N LEU A 130 -0.76 -12.74 6.97
CA LEU A 130 -0.85 -12.68 5.51
C LEU A 130 -2.01 -13.51 4.95
N SER A 131 -2.49 -14.54 5.65
CA SER A 131 -3.71 -15.27 5.31
C SER A 131 -4.97 -14.42 5.50
N GLN A 132 -4.93 -13.39 6.35
CA GLN A 132 -5.97 -12.35 6.44
C GLN A 132 -5.73 -11.30 5.36
N SER A 133 -5.78 -11.72 4.10
CA SER A 133 -5.64 -10.84 2.94
C SER A 133 -6.34 -11.46 1.73
N TRP A 134 -6.55 -10.65 0.69
CA TRP A 134 -7.00 -11.13 -0.61
C TRP A 134 -5.80 -11.41 -1.51
N LEU A 135 -5.82 -12.53 -2.23
CA LEU A 135 -4.95 -12.73 -3.39
C LEU A 135 -5.41 -11.78 -4.51
N VAL A 136 -4.53 -10.90 -4.96
CA VAL A 136 -4.83 -9.94 -6.02
C VAL A 136 -4.11 -10.29 -7.31
N ASP A 137 -2.88 -10.81 -7.22
CA ASP A 137 -2.04 -11.13 -8.37
C ASP A 137 -0.87 -12.05 -7.96
N GLU A 138 -0.04 -12.47 -8.92
CA GLU A 138 1.17 -13.26 -8.70
C GLU A 138 2.36 -12.71 -9.49
N LEU A 139 3.53 -12.70 -8.85
CA LEU A 139 4.82 -12.43 -9.48
C LEU A 139 5.29 -13.67 -10.23
N THR A 140 5.63 -13.50 -11.49
CA THR A 140 6.39 -14.47 -12.28
C THR A 140 7.74 -14.78 -11.64
N ASP A 141 8.35 -15.92 -11.99
CA ASP A 141 9.67 -16.30 -11.47
C ASP A 141 10.75 -15.24 -11.76
N GLY A 142 10.70 -14.61 -12.94
CA GLY A 142 11.60 -13.52 -13.31
C GLY A 142 11.42 -12.28 -12.43
N GLU A 143 10.17 -11.91 -12.13
CA GLU A 143 9.85 -10.82 -11.22
C GLU A 143 10.29 -11.12 -9.78
N GLN A 144 10.10 -12.35 -9.31
CA GLN A 144 10.60 -12.79 -8.01
C GLN A 144 12.13 -12.70 -7.94
N ALA A 145 12.83 -13.11 -9.01
CA ALA A 145 14.29 -12.99 -9.10
C ALA A 145 14.76 -11.52 -9.10
N HIS A 146 14.05 -10.63 -9.80
CA HIS A 146 14.34 -9.20 -9.79
C HIS A 146 14.11 -8.58 -8.41
N ALA A 147 12.96 -8.87 -7.79
CA ALA A 147 12.63 -8.39 -6.45
C ALA A 147 13.68 -8.87 -5.42
N ARG A 148 14.09 -10.14 -5.48
CA ARG A 148 15.16 -10.68 -4.64
C ARG A 148 16.49 -9.96 -4.90
N SER A 149 16.85 -9.69 -6.14
CA SER A 149 18.11 -9.03 -6.48
C SER A 149 18.18 -7.60 -5.92
N VAL A 150 17.09 -6.83 -6.03
CA VAL A 150 17.02 -5.47 -5.47
C VAL A 150 16.97 -5.50 -3.95
N TYR A 151 16.30 -6.48 -3.34
CA TYR A 151 16.32 -6.68 -1.89
C TYR A 151 17.73 -6.99 -1.36
N GLU A 152 18.45 -7.92 -1.98
CA GLU A 152 19.83 -8.24 -1.56
C GLU A 152 20.78 -7.03 -1.78
N ALA A 153 20.54 -6.24 -2.83
CA ALA A 153 21.32 -5.04 -3.08
C ALA A 153 21.06 -3.92 -2.06
N CYS A 154 19.80 -3.72 -1.64
CA CYS A 154 19.48 -2.74 -0.61
C CYS A 154 20.06 -3.13 0.78
N LYS A 155 20.32 -4.42 1.01
CA LYS A 155 21.04 -4.93 2.20
C LYS A 155 22.57 -4.87 2.06
N GLY A 156 23.10 -4.31 0.97
CA GLY A 156 24.54 -4.18 0.72
C GLY A 156 25.25 -5.50 0.44
N ARG A 157 24.49 -6.57 0.14
CA ARG A 157 25.06 -7.91 -0.05
C ARG A 157 25.53 -8.15 -1.48
N ARG A 158 24.92 -7.47 -2.46
CA ARG A 158 25.23 -7.58 -3.90
C ARG A 158 25.01 -6.23 -4.59
N PRO A 159 25.65 -5.93 -5.72
CA PRO A 159 25.27 -4.78 -6.54
C PRO A 159 23.91 -5.02 -7.22
N VAL A 160 23.21 -3.94 -7.59
CA VAL A 160 22.02 -4.03 -8.43
C VAL A 160 22.43 -4.50 -9.84
N PRO A 161 21.79 -5.53 -10.42
CA PRO A 161 22.03 -5.95 -11.78
C PRO A 161 21.84 -4.80 -12.80
N ALA A 162 22.66 -4.77 -13.85
CA ALA A 162 22.68 -3.65 -14.79
C ALA A 162 21.34 -3.48 -15.54
N GLU A 163 20.65 -4.57 -15.81
CA GLU A 163 19.31 -4.60 -16.40
C GLU A 163 18.24 -3.96 -15.51
N LEU A 164 18.45 -3.95 -14.19
CA LEU A 164 17.52 -3.34 -13.24
C LEU A 164 17.81 -1.87 -12.95
N ALA A 165 18.98 -1.35 -13.35
CA ALA A 165 19.40 0.02 -13.06
C ALA A 165 18.42 1.10 -13.54
N ALA A 166 17.64 0.81 -14.60
CA ALA A 166 16.65 1.74 -15.15
C ALA A 166 15.29 1.71 -14.42
N VAL A 167 15.03 0.66 -13.63
CA VAL A 167 13.76 0.41 -12.95
C VAL A 167 13.89 0.43 -11.43
N VAL A 168 15.06 0.76 -10.89
CA VAL A 168 15.26 1.03 -9.46
C VAL A 168 15.42 2.53 -9.21
N GLY A 169 15.19 2.97 -7.97
CA GLY A 169 15.35 4.36 -7.61
C GLY A 169 16.81 4.81 -7.50
N PRO A 170 17.09 6.11 -7.63
CA PRO A 170 18.45 6.64 -7.61
C PRO A 170 19.10 6.58 -6.21
N PRO A 171 20.44 6.57 -6.11
CA PRO A 171 21.16 6.57 -4.83
C PRO A 171 20.77 7.76 -3.94
N LEU A 172 20.85 7.53 -2.62
CA LEU A 172 20.71 8.56 -1.58
C LEU A 172 22.10 9.13 -1.30
N CYS A 173 22.43 10.27 -1.89
CA CYS A 173 23.77 10.85 -1.82
C CYS A 173 23.91 11.94 -0.75
N HIS A 174 22.80 12.58 -0.36
CA HIS A 174 22.82 13.74 0.54
C HIS A 174 22.18 13.38 1.91
N PRO A 175 22.75 13.83 3.04
CA PRO A 175 22.18 13.55 4.36
C PRO A 175 20.85 14.26 4.62
N LEU A 176 20.61 15.40 3.96
CA LEU A 176 19.34 16.17 4.04
C LEU A 176 18.42 15.89 2.83
N ASP A 177 18.52 14.72 2.22
CA ASP A 177 17.63 14.35 1.13
C ASP A 177 16.20 14.12 1.67
N PRO A 178 15.16 14.78 1.13
CA PRO A 178 13.78 14.65 1.62
C PRO A 178 13.22 13.23 1.48
N ARG A 179 13.87 12.36 0.70
CA ARG A 179 13.53 10.94 0.63
C ARG A 179 13.72 10.22 1.96
N HIS A 180 14.56 10.73 2.88
CA HIS A 180 14.68 10.17 4.23
C HIS A 180 13.39 10.31 5.02
N ASP A 181 12.74 11.48 4.96
CA ASP A 181 11.45 11.71 5.63
C ASP A 181 10.38 10.75 5.08
N TYR A 182 10.32 10.60 3.75
CA TYR A 182 9.46 9.61 3.11
C TYR A 182 9.73 8.19 3.59
N MET A 183 10.99 7.76 3.67
CA MET A 183 11.35 6.43 4.14
C MET A 183 10.97 6.20 5.61
N ASP A 184 11.12 7.21 6.46
CA ASP A 184 10.74 7.10 7.87
C ASP A 184 9.22 7.06 8.05
N GLU A 185 8.46 7.85 7.27
CA GLU A 185 7.00 7.78 7.24
C GLU A 185 6.49 6.40 6.80
N GLU A 186 7.02 5.87 5.70
CA GLU A 186 6.64 4.55 5.18
C GLU A 186 7.02 3.42 6.14
N ARG A 187 8.14 3.56 6.87
CA ARG A 187 8.55 2.62 7.91
C ARG A 187 7.57 2.63 9.07
N ALA A 188 7.29 3.81 9.62
CA ALA A 188 6.37 4.00 10.74
C ALA A 188 4.96 3.49 10.40
N TRP A 189 4.48 3.76 9.18
CA TRP A 189 3.20 3.25 8.72
C TRP A 189 3.18 1.71 8.65
N MET A 190 4.21 1.08 8.06
CA MET A 190 4.26 -0.39 8.00
C MET A 190 4.32 -1.03 9.39
N ASP A 191 5.07 -0.43 10.30
CA ASP A 191 5.16 -0.90 11.68
C ASP A 191 3.80 -0.79 12.39
N ALA A 192 3.02 0.27 12.12
CA ALA A 192 1.65 0.41 12.60
C ALA A 192 0.70 -0.65 12.00
N VAL A 193 0.78 -0.92 10.69
CA VAL A 193 -0.02 -1.99 10.03
C VAL A 193 0.24 -3.33 10.70
N ILE A 194 1.51 -3.71 10.89
CA ILE A 194 1.89 -4.97 11.54
C ILE A 194 1.39 -5.00 12.99
N SER A 195 1.55 -3.91 13.73
CA SER A 195 1.14 -3.82 15.14
C SER A 195 -0.38 -3.94 15.31
N SER A 196 -1.18 -3.21 14.53
CA SER A 196 -2.65 -3.29 14.56
C SER A 196 -3.17 -4.70 14.30
N SER A 197 -2.48 -5.43 13.44
CA SER A 197 -2.83 -6.79 13.05
C SER A 197 -2.69 -7.80 14.20
N LEU A 198 -1.63 -7.66 14.99
CA LEU A 198 -1.38 -8.52 16.14
C LEU A 198 -2.42 -8.32 17.26
N HIS A 199 -2.88 -7.08 17.45
CA HIS A 199 -3.88 -6.76 18.47
C HIS A 199 -5.30 -7.18 18.06
N GLY A 200 -5.64 -7.07 16.76
CA GLY A 200 -6.93 -7.53 16.22
C GLY A 200 -7.13 -9.04 16.33
N ALA A 201 -6.05 -9.83 16.29
CA ALA A 201 -6.10 -11.29 16.40
C ALA A 201 -6.44 -11.80 17.81
N GLN A 202 -6.29 -10.97 18.86
CA GLN A 202 -6.67 -11.35 20.24
C GLN A 202 -8.15 -11.07 20.55
N GLY A 203 -8.78 -10.18 19.79
CA GLY A 203 -10.22 -10.00 19.79
C GLY A 203 -10.86 -11.04 18.90
N HIS A 204 -10.99 -12.28 19.39
CA HIS A 204 -11.92 -13.24 18.81
C HIS A 204 -13.32 -12.61 18.91
N LEU A 205 -13.70 -11.86 17.87
CA LEU A 205 -15.03 -11.33 17.71
C LEU A 205 -15.92 -12.55 17.49
N THR A 206 -16.43 -13.11 18.58
CA THR A 206 -17.74 -13.76 18.55
C THR A 206 -18.69 -12.74 17.97
N PHE A 207 -18.93 -12.82 16.67
CA PHE A 207 -20.14 -12.26 16.10
C PHE A 207 -21.29 -12.76 16.99
N PRO A 208 -22.15 -11.90 17.56
CA PRO A 208 -23.43 -12.40 18.01
C PRO A 208 -24.04 -13.03 16.76
N ALA A 209 -24.27 -14.33 16.79
CA ALA A 209 -25.02 -15.01 15.76
C ALA A 209 -26.34 -14.24 15.66
N VAL A 210 -26.48 -13.43 14.62
CA VAL A 210 -27.75 -12.77 14.34
C VAL A 210 -28.65 -13.92 13.93
N SER A 211 -29.47 -14.37 14.88
CA SER A 211 -30.53 -15.34 14.62
C SER A 211 -31.28 -14.85 13.38
N HIS A 212 -31.25 -15.66 12.32
CA HIS A 212 -31.91 -15.38 11.03
C HIS A 212 -33.44 -15.16 11.16
N GLU A 213 -34.01 -15.26 12.36
CA GLU A 213 -35.44 -15.17 12.63
C GLU A 213 -36.02 -13.76 12.63
N SER A 214 -35.22 -12.69 12.46
CA SER A 214 -35.76 -11.32 12.58
C SER A 214 -35.34 -10.34 11.49
N LEU A 215 -34.96 -10.82 10.29
CA LEU A 215 -34.86 -9.92 9.14
C LEU A 215 -36.25 -9.83 8.47
N PRO A 216 -36.88 -8.64 8.43
CA PRO A 216 -38.14 -8.48 7.72
C PRO A 216 -37.92 -8.80 6.24
N LEU A 217 -38.75 -9.70 5.70
CA LEU A 217 -38.77 -10.03 4.27
C LEU A 217 -38.97 -8.74 3.46
N ALA A 218 -38.20 -8.56 2.39
CA ALA A 218 -38.17 -7.36 1.55
C ALA A 218 -39.53 -6.97 0.88
N ALA A 219 -40.58 -7.73 1.15
CA ALA A 219 -41.93 -7.52 0.62
C ALA A 219 -42.98 -7.13 1.68
N GLU A 220 -42.57 -6.82 2.92
CA GLU A 220 -43.54 -6.26 3.88
C GLU A 220 -43.91 -4.82 3.51
N PRO A 221 -45.21 -4.47 3.46
CA PRO A 221 -45.67 -3.12 3.17
C PRO A 221 -45.16 -2.18 4.28
N GLY A 222 -44.20 -1.33 3.92
CA GLY A 222 -43.60 -0.36 4.84
C GLY A 222 -44.67 0.50 5.53
N LYS A 223 -44.45 0.79 6.82
CA LYS A 223 -45.31 1.71 7.58
C LYS A 223 -45.44 3.04 6.82
N PRO A 224 -46.63 3.63 6.72
CA PRO A 224 -46.82 4.88 5.99
C PRO A 224 -45.94 5.98 6.57
N TYR A 225 -45.26 6.70 5.68
CA TYR A 225 -44.35 7.79 5.99
C TYR A 225 -45.08 8.85 6.82
N ARG A 226 -44.70 9.01 8.10
CA ARG A 226 -45.24 10.08 8.95
C ARG A 226 -44.79 11.42 8.40
N THR A 227 -45.69 12.13 7.73
CA THR A 227 -45.44 13.51 7.32
C THR A 227 -45.34 14.39 8.58
N PRO A 228 -44.28 15.20 8.73
CA PRO A 228 -44.13 16.07 9.89
C PRO A 228 -45.25 17.10 9.93
N GLY A 229 -46.08 17.03 10.97
CA GLY A 229 -47.20 17.93 11.18
C GLY A 229 -46.73 19.38 11.33
N LYS A 230 -47.26 20.26 10.48
CA LYS A 230 -47.12 21.72 10.60
C LYS A 230 -47.54 22.16 12.02
N LYS A 231 -46.57 22.57 12.84
CA LYS A 231 -46.84 23.31 14.09
C LYS A 231 -47.52 24.64 13.73
N LYS A 232 -48.83 24.74 13.96
CA LYS A 232 -49.56 26.01 13.89
C LYS A 232 -49.06 26.91 15.03
N GLY A 233 -48.52 28.07 14.66
CA GLY A 233 -48.14 29.14 15.57
C GLY A 233 -49.33 29.59 16.42
N ARG A 234 -49.11 29.62 17.73
CA ARG A 234 -50.08 30.03 18.74
C ARG A 234 -50.00 31.56 18.85
N LYS A 235 -51.04 32.26 18.38
CA LYS A 235 -51.24 33.69 18.67
C LYS A 235 -51.63 33.84 20.14
N GLY A 236 -50.92 34.70 20.87
CA GLY A 236 -51.22 35.09 22.25
C GLY A 236 -50.86 36.56 22.44
N ARG A 237 -51.91 37.34 22.67
CA ARG A 237 -52.08 38.80 22.76
C ARG A 237 -51.42 39.43 24.01
N PRO A 238 -51.40 40.77 24.14
CA PRO A 238 -52.55 41.49 24.73
C PRO A 238 -53.44 42.22 23.70
#